data_AF-A0A2V7UVU7-F1
#
_entry.id   AF-A0A2V7UVU7-F1
#
_cell.length_a   1.000
_cell.length_b   1.000
_cell.length_c   1.000
_cell.angle_alpha   90.00
_cell.angle_beta   90.00
_cell.angle_gamma   90.00
#
_symmetry.space_group_name_H-M   'P 1'
#
loop_
_entity.id
_entity.type
_entity.pdbx_description
1 polymer ?
#
loop_
_entity_poly.entity_id
_entity_poly.type
_entity_poly.pdbx_seq_one_letter_code
_entity_poly.pdbx_strand_id
1 'polypeptide(L)'
;MVADLFGLLSAFKRILDALNRQEQMALERDRISLLDRIRWVLGKLKEARRIAFASLFAGASSRAELIVTFLALLELIRLRVVRAVQPVRFGDIEVLLMVEPDQIQIDFEGIFDA
;
A
#
# COMPACT_ATOMS: atom_id res chain seq x y z
N MET A 1 -1.30 0.85 -18.67
CA MET A 1 -0.10 -0.02 -18.55
C MET A 1 -0.02 -0.55 -17.12
N VAL A 2 0.61 -1.71 -16.89
CA VAL A 2 0.96 -2.14 -15.52
C VAL A 2 2.03 -1.19 -14.97
N ALA A 3 1.89 -0.74 -13.72
CA ALA A 3 2.90 0.09 -13.10
C ALA A 3 4.10 -0.79 -12.70
N ASP A 4 5.31 -0.37 -13.06
CA ASP A 4 6.54 -1.03 -12.63
C ASP A 4 6.95 -0.58 -11.22
N LEU A 5 7.95 -1.25 -10.64
CA LEU A 5 8.46 -0.93 -9.31
C LEU A 5 9.00 0.51 -9.24
N PHE A 6 9.64 0.99 -10.31
CA PHE A 6 10.17 2.35 -10.35
C PHE A 6 9.05 3.40 -10.30
N GLY A 7 7.95 3.18 -11.03
CA GLY A 7 6.76 4.00 -10.97
C GLY A 7 6.14 4.03 -9.57
N LEU A 8 6.05 2.87 -8.92
CA LEU A 8 5.58 2.78 -7.52
C LEU A 8 6.50 3.52 -6.55
N LEU A 9 7.83 3.33 -6.66
CA LEU A 9 8.81 4.06 -5.85
C LEU A 9 8.71 5.58 -6.05
N SER A 10 8.55 6.01 -7.29
CA SER A 10 8.43 7.43 -7.64
C SER A 10 7.16 8.04 -7.04
N ALA A 11 6.03 7.34 -7.14
CA ALA A 11 4.78 7.77 -6.52
C ALA A 11 4.88 7.78 -4.99
N PHE A 12 5.51 6.77 -4.39
CA PHE A 12 5.73 6.70 -2.95
C PHE A 12 6.64 7.82 -2.43
N LYS A 13 7.72 8.13 -3.16
CA LYS A 13 8.62 9.25 -2.83
C LYS A 13 7.87 10.58 -2.73
N ARG A 14 6.94 10.85 -3.67
CA ARG A 14 6.11 12.06 -3.63
C ARG A 14 5.25 12.16 -2.37
N ILE A 15 4.80 11.02 -1.83
CA ILE A 15 4.02 10.96 -0.59
C ILE A 15 4.92 11.19 0.63
N LEU A 16 6.10 10.59 0.67
CA LEU A 16 7.10 10.84 1.72
C LEU A 16 7.49 12.32 1.80
N ASP A 17 7.78 12.94 0.64
CA ASP A 17 8.16 14.35 0.56
C ASP A 17 7.03 15.28 1.04
N ALA A 18 5.77 14.85 0.92
CA ALA A 18 4.62 15.59 1.43
C ALA A 18 4.51 15.50 2.96
N LEU A 19 4.80 14.34 3.55
CA LEU A 19 4.75 14.14 5.00
C LEU A 19 5.86 14.89 5.74
N ASN A 20 7.08 14.94 5.19
CA ASN A 20 8.20 15.68 5.80
C ASN A 20 7.89 17.17 6.04
N ARG A 21 6.92 17.75 5.30
CA ARG A 21 6.46 19.13 5.52
C ARG A 21 5.52 19.28 6.73
N GLN A 22 4.99 18.18 7.26
CA GLN A 22 4.00 18.15 8.34
C GLN A 22 4.54 17.58 9.67
N GLU A 23 5.71 16.92 9.67
CA GLU A 23 6.26 16.16 10.81
C GLU A 23 6.81 17.01 11.98
N GLN A 24 6.57 18.33 12.06
CA GLN A 24 7.07 19.14 13.18
C GLN A 24 6.44 18.84 14.56
N MET A 25 5.40 18.00 14.66
CA MET A 25 4.69 17.77 15.94
C MET A 25 4.02 16.38 16.07
N ALA A 26 4.75 15.27 16.05
CA ALA A 26 4.14 13.95 16.33
C ALA A 26 4.92 13.15 17.38
N LEU A 27 4.24 12.89 18.50
CA LEU A 27 4.64 11.99 19.59
C LEU A 27 4.71 10.53 19.13
N GLU A 28 5.58 9.75 19.76
CA GLU A 28 5.78 8.31 19.52
C GLU A 28 4.44 7.56 19.49
N ARG A 29 4.20 6.83 18.40
CA ARG A 29 3.05 5.93 18.24
C ARG A 29 3.51 4.48 18.21
N ASP A 30 2.62 3.60 18.66
CA ASP A 30 2.78 2.16 18.77
C ASP A 30 3.37 1.49 17.52
N ARG A 31 4.05 0.35 17.72
CA ARG A 31 4.59 -0.48 16.64
C ARG A 31 3.47 -0.92 15.70
N ILE A 32 3.57 -0.58 14.42
CA ILE A 32 2.58 -0.97 13.41
C ILE A 32 2.97 -2.33 12.84
N SER A 33 2.11 -3.32 13.04
CA SER A 33 2.27 -4.66 12.47
C SER A 33 2.07 -4.62 10.95
N LEU A 34 3.01 -5.20 10.21
CA LEU A 34 2.90 -5.36 8.76
C LEU A 34 1.67 -6.19 8.38
N LEU A 35 1.38 -7.26 9.13
CA LEU A 35 0.25 -8.14 8.87
C LEU A 35 -1.09 -7.43 9.09
N ASP A 36 -1.21 -6.62 10.12
CA ASP A 36 -2.40 -5.80 10.33
C ASP A 36 -2.58 -4.79 9.20
N ARG A 37 -1.47 -4.24 8.69
CA ARG A 37 -1.50 -3.35 7.55
C ARG A 37 -1.88 -4.06 6.24
N ILE A 38 -1.42 -5.27 6.00
CA ILE A 38 -1.85 -6.10 4.85
C ILE A 38 -3.36 -6.33 4.91
N ARG A 39 -3.88 -6.73 6.07
CA ARG A 39 -5.33 -6.92 6.29
C ARG A 39 -6.10 -5.63 6.03
N TRP A 40 -5.59 -4.50 6.50
CA TRP A 40 -6.21 -3.19 6.28
C TRP A 40 -6.26 -2.80 4.80
N VAL A 41 -5.14 -2.91 4.07
CA VAL A 41 -5.08 -2.60 2.62
C VAL A 41 -6.04 -3.50 1.86
N LEU A 42 -6.08 -4.79 2.20
CA LEU A 42 -6.97 -5.76 1.58
C LEU A 42 -8.44 -5.42 1.85
N GLY A 43 -8.80 -5.05 3.08
CA GLY A 43 -10.16 -4.63 3.44
C GLY A 43 -10.66 -3.49 2.57
N LYS A 44 -9.83 -2.44 2.39
CA LYS A 44 -10.13 -1.32 1.48
C LYS A 44 -10.39 -1.76 0.04
N LEU A 45 -9.61 -2.73 -0.44
CA LEU A 45 -9.72 -3.24 -1.80
C LEU A 45 -10.90 -4.19 -2.00
N LYS A 46 -11.30 -4.96 -0.97
CA LYS A 46 -12.50 -5.81 -1.03
C LYS A 46 -13.77 -4.98 -1.23
N GLU A 47 -13.86 -3.82 -0.59
CA GLU A 47 -15.00 -2.91 -0.71
C GLU A 47 -15.04 -2.19 -2.06
N ALA A 48 -13.92 -1.59 -2.47
CA ALA A 48 -13.88 -0.69 -3.62
C ALA A 48 -13.53 -1.37 -4.95
N ARG A 49 -12.93 -2.57 -4.93
CA ARG A 49 -12.26 -3.31 -6.04
C ARG A 49 -11.13 -2.55 -6.76
N ARG A 50 -11.15 -1.22 -6.74
CA ARG A 50 -10.16 -0.31 -7.32
C ARG A 50 -10.04 0.93 -6.46
N ILE A 51 -8.82 1.34 -6.13
CA ILE A 51 -8.53 2.55 -5.35
C ILE A 51 -7.32 3.29 -5.95
N ALA A 52 -7.28 4.61 -5.79
CA ALA A 52 -6.07 5.35 -6.11
C ALA A 52 -4.94 4.98 -5.13
N PHE A 53 -3.72 4.81 -5.65
CA PHE A 53 -2.53 4.49 -4.86
C PHE A 53 -2.34 5.49 -3.72
N ALA A 54 -2.46 6.80 -4.01
CA ALA A 54 -2.30 7.84 -3.00
C ALA A 54 -3.31 7.73 -1.85
N SER A 55 -4.52 7.22 -2.11
CA SER A 55 -5.56 7.06 -1.09
C SER A 55 -5.22 6.00 -0.04
N LEU A 56 -4.34 5.05 -0.35
CA LEU A 56 -3.85 4.07 0.64
C LEU A 56 -3.03 4.72 1.76
N PHE A 57 -2.46 5.90 1.49
CA PHE A 57 -1.59 6.63 2.42
C PHE A 57 -2.28 7.83 3.05
N ALA A 58 -3.55 8.08 2.69
CA ALA A 58 -4.31 9.20 3.24
C ALA A 58 -4.50 9.01 4.75
N GLY A 59 -4.21 10.06 5.52
CA GLY A 59 -4.31 10.04 6.98
C GLY A 59 -3.13 9.37 7.69
N ALA A 60 -2.09 8.92 6.96
CA ALA A 60 -0.86 8.45 7.58
C ALA A 60 -0.19 9.59 8.35
N SER A 61 0.19 9.30 9.59
CA SER A 61 0.69 10.31 10.54
C SER A 61 2.20 10.28 10.76
N SER A 62 2.88 9.28 10.19
CA SER A 62 4.32 9.07 10.35
C SER A 62 4.94 8.42 9.13
N ARG A 63 6.24 8.64 8.94
CA ARG A 63 7.02 7.95 7.91
C ARG A 63 6.95 6.44 8.06
N ALA A 64 6.88 5.93 9.29
CA ALA A 64 6.75 4.50 9.56
C ALA A 64 5.43 3.94 9.02
N GLU A 65 4.29 4.63 9.23
CA GLU A 65 2.99 4.23 8.67
C GLU A 65 3.02 4.17 7.14
N LEU A 66 3.64 5.16 6.51
CA LEU A 66 3.80 5.20 5.05
C LEU A 66 4.60 4.00 4.54
N ILE A 67 5.75 3.71 5.17
CA ILE A 67 6.62 2.59 4.79
C ILE A 67 5.88 1.27 4.97
N VAL A 68 5.26 1.01 6.12
CA VAL A 68 4.58 -0.26 6.38
C VAL A 68 3.38 -0.45 5.43
N THR A 69 2.67 0.62 5.08
CA THR A 69 1.59 0.57 4.07
C THR A 69 2.13 0.24 2.68
N PHE A 70 3.27 0.80 2.30
CA PHE A 70 3.92 0.49 1.03
C PHE A 70 4.41 -0.96 0.97
N LEU A 71 5.05 -1.45 2.04
CA LEU A 71 5.48 -2.84 2.15
C LEU A 71 4.29 -3.81 2.08
N ALA A 72 3.19 -3.50 2.77
CA ALA A 72 1.96 -4.30 2.72
C ALA A 72 1.39 -4.38 1.29
N LEU A 73 1.41 -3.27 0.55
CA LEU A 73 1.00 -3.26 -0.85
C LEU A 73 1.94 -4.08 -1.74
N LEU A 74 3.25 -3.96 -1.57
CA LEU A 74 4.23 -4.76 -2.34
C LEU A 74 4.04 -6.25 -2.09
N GLU A 75 3.73 -6.64 -0.84
CA GLU A 75 3.47 -8.02 -0.48
C GLU A 75 2.21 -8.55 -1.19
N LEU A 76 1.12 -7.78 -1.21
CA LEU A 76 -0.09 -8.14 -1.95
C LEU A 76 0.14 -8.24 -3.47
N ILE A 77 1.04 -7.42 -4.03
CA ILE A 77 1.47 -7.53 -5.44
C ILE A 77 2.28 -8.80 -5.66
N ARG A 78 3.22 -9.13 -4.74
CA ARG A 78 4.04 -10.35 -4.77
C ARG A 78 3.17 -11.60 -4.76
N LEU A 79 2.13 -11.60 -3.93
CA LEU A 79 1.11 -12.65 -3.83
C LEU A 79 0.10 -12.64 -4.99
N ARG A 80 0.19 -11.68 -5.92
CA ARG A 80 -0.72 -11.49 -7.07
C ARG A 80 -2.20 -11.28 -6.69
N VAL A 81 -2.48 -10.93 -5.44
CA VAL A 81 -3.82 -10.59 -4.95
C VAL A 81 -4.28 -9.25 -5.54
N VAL A 82 -3.34 -8.35 -5.78
CA VAL A 82 -3.60 -7.01 -6.33
C VAL A 82 -2.68 -6.69 -7.49
N ARG A 83 -3.08 -5.72 -8.31
CA ARG A 83 -2.27 -5.19 -9.41
C ARG A 83 -2.26 -3.68 -9.37
N ALA A 84 -1.07 -3.09 -9.48
CA ALA A 84 -0.93 -1.66 -9.73
C ALA A 84 -0.93 -1.38 -11.24
N VAL A 85 -1.74 -0.41 -11.67
CA VAL A 85 -1.79 0.04 -13.06
C VAL A 85 -1.64 1.55 -13.11
N GLN A 86 -1.03 2.02 -14.19
CA GLN A 86 -0.94 3.42 -14.54
C GLN A 86 -1.58 3.56 -15.93
N PRO A 87 -2.86 4.00 -16.00
CA PRO A 87 -3.61 4.05 -17.26
C PRO A 87 -2.96 4.99 -18.27
N VAL A 88 -2.49 6.15 -17.80
CA VAL A 88 -1.83 7.19 -18.60
C VAL A 88 -0.37 7.29 -18.17
N ARG A 89 0.57 7.36 -19.12
CA ARG A 89 2.00 7.50 -18.81
C ARG A 89 2.23 8.71 -17.89
N PHE A 90 2.92 8.50 -16.77
CA PHE A 90 3.12 9.51 -15.72
C PHE A 90 1.85 10.02 -15.02
N GLY A 91 0.69 9.40 -15.28
CA GLY A 91 -0.56 9.67 -14.59
C GLY A 91 -0.65 8.94 -13.24
N ASP A 92 -1.81 9.03 -12.61
CA ASP A 92 -2.02 8.40 -11.31
C ASP A 92 -1.97 6.87 -11.38
N ILE A 93 -1.49 6.28 -10.29
CA ILE A 93 -1.46 4.83 -10.11
C ILE A 93 -2.76 4.41 -9.43
N GLU A 94 -3.41 3.40 -10.00
CA GLU A 94 -4.56 2.73 -9.43
C GLU A 94 -4.15 1.33 -8.94
N VAL A 95 -4.70 0.88 -7.82
CA VAL A 95 -4.54 -0.47 -7.28
C VAL A 95 -5.85 -1.21 -7.46
N LEU A 96 -5.80 -2.36 -8.13
CA LEU A 96 -6.95 -3.21 -8.43
C LEU A 96 -6.85 -4.53 -7.67
N LEU A 97 -7.98 -5.01 -7.17
CA LEU A 97 -8.12 -6.36 -6.64
C LEU A 97 -8.21 -7.35 -7.82
N MET A 98 -7.39 -8.41 -7.80
CA MET A 98 -7.27 -9.39 -8.89
C MET A 98 -7.97 -10.71 -8.61
N VAL A 99 -8.52 -10.87 -7.41
CA VAL A 99 -9.13 -12.11 -6.91
C VAL A 99 -10.50 -11.82 -6.35
N GLU A 100 -11.39 -12.81 -6.33
CA GLU A 100 -12.68 -12.63 -5.68
C GLU A 100 -12.50 -12.50 -4.14
N PRO A 101 -13.15 -11.51 -3.50
CA PRO A 101 -12.99 -11.22 -2.07
C PRO A 101 -13.14 -12.44 -1.14
N ASP A 102 -13.99 -13.39 -1.53
CA ASP A 102 -14.36 -14.57 -0.73
C ASP A 102 -13.35 -15.72 -0.84
N GLN A 103 -12.46 -15.68 -1.84
CA GLN A 103 -11.45 -16.72 -2.09
C GLN A 103 -10.07 -16.39 -1.49
N ILE A 104 -9.94 -15.24 -0.82
CA ILE A 104 -8.66 -14.77 -0.30
C ILE A 104 -8.32 -15.47 1.02
N GLN A 105 -7.66 -16.62 0.94
CA GLN A 105 -6.94 -17.25 2.04
C GLN A 105 -5.46 -16.89 1.90
N ILE A 106 -5.02 -15.82 2.57
CA ILE A 106 -3.59 -15.51 2.65
C ILE A 106 -3.06 -16.36 3.81
N ASP A 107 -2.19 -17.31 3.45
CA ASP A 107 -1.33 -17.97 4.43
C ASP A 107 -0.20 -17.01 4.81
N PHE A 108 -0.18 -16.63 6.08
CA PHE A 108 0.77 -15.65 6.63
C PHE A 108 1.95 -16.33 7.34
N GLU A 109 1.99 -17.66 7.45
CA GLU A 109 3.09 -18.36 8.16
C GLU A 109 4.45 -18.08 7.52
N GLY A 110 4.54 -17.98 6.19
CA GLY A 110 5.79 -17.69 5.48
C GLY A 110 6.18 -16.21 5.34
N ILE A 111 5.44 -15.27 5.93
CA ILE A 111 5.69 -13.81 5.77
C ILE A 111 6.71 -13.27 6.81
N PHE A 112 7.01 -14.03 7.85
CA PHE A 112 7.90 -13.62 8.96
C PHE A 112 9.23 -14.40 9.03
N ASP A 113 9.49 -15.33 8.11
CA ASP A 113 10.69 -16.19 8.11
C ASP A 113 11.93 -15.53 7.45
N ALA A 114 12.01 -14.19 7.39
CA ALA A 114 13.13 -13.46 6.79
C ALA A 114 13.65 -12.31 7.66
#